data_AF-A0A316AVC3-F1
#
_entry.id   AF-A0A316AVC3-F1
#
_cell.length_a   1.000
_cell.length_b   1.000
_cell.length_c   1.000
_cell.angle_alpha   90.00
_cell.angle_beta   90.00
_cell.angle_gamma   90.00
#
_symmetry.space_group_name_H-M   'P 1'
#
loop_
_entity.id
_entity.type
_entity.pdbx_description
1 polymer ?
#
loop_
_entity_poly.entity_id
_entity_poly.type
_entity_poly.pdbx_seq_one_letter_code
_entity_poly.pdbx_strand_id
1 'polypeptide(L)'
;MAKNQKSISDEVCAYISKQKLLPIPVQTLNEEVEATRYFGGDLKEFIAAAKSLNAKSIFVETLYLEEDEFFYDSGIDDEEYLAMNGADSSCCCCCGDDCKCGCKDDKKASKKSKKEEDGVWLEPEDLDGLDLSLLKPEMVKYMDRIGESCGVRLTVPGVDHLEVEIFADWYDEFAELVDEASEIIEEDPVGALEDMQAAFEKAEEEAEAAEKAAKAADKAKGVKKIAAHPPKKTAKA
;
A
#
# COMPACT_ATOMS: atom_id res chain seq x y z
N MET A 1 -14.48 -0.85 26.37
CA MET A 1 -14.88 0.57 26.20
C MET A 1 -13.70 1.27 25.58
N ALA A 2 -13.66 1.35 24.24
CA ALA A 2 -12.60 2.06 23.54
C ALA A 2 -12.67 3.53 23.94
N LYS A 3 -11.52 4.15 24.21
CA LYS A 3 -11.44 5.60 24.43
C LYS A 3 -11.97 6.27 23.16
N ASN A 4 -12.89 7.21 23.30
CA ASN A 4 -13.32 8.11 22.23
C ASN A 4 -12.13 8.98 21.80
N GLN A 5 -11.19 8.40 21.06
CA GLN A 5 -10.17 9.15 20.36
C GLN A 5 -10.88 9.75 19.16
N LYS A 6 -10.86 11.08 19.05
CA LYS A 6 -11.49 11.77 17.92
C LYS A 6 -10.70 11.42 16.67
N SER A 7 -11.40 11.19 15.56
CA SER A 7 -10.74 11.03 14.27
C SER A 7 -10.12 12.36 13.84
N ILE A 8 -9.13 12.32 12.95
CA ILE A 8 -8.57 13.55 12.37
C ILE A 8 -9.66 14.38 11.67
N SER A 9 -10.61 13.70 11.02
CA SER A 9 -11.78 14.35 10.39
C SER A 9 -12.62 15.15 11.40
N ASP A 10 -12.88 14.60 12.59
CA ASP A 10 -13.59 15.32 13.67
C ASP A 10 -12.81 16.56 14.14
N GLU A 11 -11.50 16.44 14.25
CA GLU A 11 -10.63 17.53 14.70
C GLU A 11 -10.58 18.67 13.70
N VAL A 12 -10.42 18.35 12.42
CA VAL A 12 -10.40 19.32 11.32
C VAL A 12 -11.77 19.97 11.15
N CYS A 13 -12.87 19.21 11.17
CA CYS A 13 -14.23 19.76 11.13
C CYS A 13 -14.50 20.73 12.28
N ALA A 14 -14.08 20.39 13.50
CA ALA A 14 -14.19 21.26 14.66
C ALA A 14 -13.34 22.53 14.51
N TYR A 15 -12.15 22.43 13.90
CA TYR A 15 -11.30 23.58 13.60
C TYR A 15 -11.94 24.51 12.57
N ILE A 16 -12.43 23.98 11.44
CA ILE A 16 -13.14 24.75 10.39
C ILE A 16 -14.33 25.50 10.97
N SER A 17 -15.15 24.82 11.78
CA SER A 17 -16.33 25.41 12.43
C SER A 17 -15.98 26.59 13.34
N LYS A 18 -14.88 26.48 14.12
CA LYS A 18 -14.38 27.59 14.97
C LYS A 18 -13.97 28.81 14.15
N GLN A 19 -13.58 28.60 12.89
CA GLN A 19 -13.17 29.65 11.96
C GLN A 19 -14.35 30.33 11.24
N LYS A 20 -15.60 30.00 11.62
CA LYS A 20 -16.86 30.50 11.02
C LYS A 20 -17.06 30.08 9.56
N LEU A 21 -16.46 28.96 9.17
CA LEU A 21 -16.71 28.29 7.91
C LEU A 21 -17.58 27.05 8.18
N LEU A 22 -18.38 26.66 7.19
CA LEU A 22 -19.20 25.45 7.28
C LEU A 22 -18.43 24.26 6.69
N PRO A 23 -17.99 23.27 7.49
CA PRO A 23 -17.51 22.01 6.95
C PRO A 23 -18.70 21.22 6.40
N ILE A 24 -18.60 20.77 5.16
CA ILE A 24 -19.61 19.96 4.49
C ILE A 24 -18.97 18.59 4.20
N PRO A 25 -19.37 17.51 4.90
CA PRO A 25 -18.83 16.18 4.64
C PRO A 25 -19.28 15.69 3.26
N VAL A 26 -18.35 15.12 2.50
CA VAL A 26 -18.56 14.49 1.19
C VAL A 26 -17.92 13.11 1.17
N GLN A 27 -18.41 12.21 0.31
CA GLN A 27 -17.92 10.83 0.22
C GLN A 27 -16.82 10.63 -0.82
N THR A 28 -16.88 11.37 -1.93
CA THR A 28 -15.89 11.30 -3.00
C THR A 28 -16.08 12.52 -3.91
N LEU A 29 -15.00 13.21 -4.26
CA LEU A 29 -15.02 14.21 -5.33
C LEU A 29 -15.06 13.51 -6.69
N ASN A 30 -15.75 14.10 -7.66
CA ASN A 30 -15.67 13.59 -9.03
C ASN A 30 -14.24 13.90 -9.53
N GLU A 31 -13.45 12.86 -9.80
CA GLU A 31 -12.05 12.96 -10.23
C GLU A 31 -11.91 13.65 -11.61
N GLU A 32 -13.00 13.73 -12.38
CA GLU A 32 -13.04 14.36 -13.72
C GLU A 32 -13.01 15.90 -13.69
N VAL A 33 -12.80 16.55 -12.55
CA VAL A 33 -12.77 18.02 -12.49
C VAL A 33 -11.40 18.54 -12.94
N GLU A 34 -11.29 18.88 -14.22
CA GLU A 34 -10.08 19.33 -14.93
C GLU A 34 -9.35 20.58 -14.35
N ALA A 35 -9.84 21.17 -13.25
CA ALA A 35 -9.32 22.43 -12.71
C ALA A 35 -9.19 22.40 -11.17
N THR A 36 -8.34 21.52 -10.64
CA THR A 36 -7.95 21.51 -9.22
C THR A 36 -6.55 22.09 -9.05
N ARG A 37 -6.37 22.97 -8.05
CA ARG A 37 -5.08 23.50 -7.62
C ARG A 37 -4.78 23.01 -6.21
N TYR A 38 -3.68 22.29 -6.07
CA TYR A 38 -3.16 21.87 -4.77
C TYR A 38 -2.51 23.06 -4.03
N PHE A 39 -2.89 23.23 -2.78
CA PHE A 39 -2.38 24.26 -1.89
C PHE A 39 -1.15 23.74 -1.14
N GLY A 40 0.01 24.34 -1.35
CA GLY A 40 1.27 23.90 -0.75
C GLY A 40 1.55 24.44 0.66
N GLY A 41 0.55 24.62 1.49
CA GLY A 41 0.69 25.19 2.84
C GLY A 41 -0.14 24.44 3.89
N ASP A 42 -0.07 24.88 5.15
CA ASP A 42 -0.72 24.18 6.26
C ASP A 42 -2.24 24.46 6.36
N LEU A 43 -2.95 23.75 7.25
CA LEU A 43 -4.38 23.96 7.49
C LEU A 43 -4.74 25.40 7.89
N LYS A 44 -3.89 26.11 8.63
CA LYS A 44 -4.16 27.49 9.05
C LYS A 44 -4.05 28.44 7.86
N GLU A 45 -3.03 28.26 7.05
CA GLU A 45 -2.79 29.02 5.82
C GLU A 45 -3.89 28.74 4.79
N PHE A 46 -4.31 27.48 4.66
CA PHE A 46 -5.42 27.09 3.80
C PHE A 46 -6.73 27.77 4.21
N ILE A 47 -7.06 27.79 5.50
CA ILE A 47 -8.26 28.48 5.98
C ILE A 47 -8.17 30.00 5.77
N ALA A 48 -6.99 30.59 5.88
CA ALA A 48 -6.78 32.00 5.56
C ALA A 48 -7.00 32.27 4.06
N ALA A 49 -6.47 31.40 3.19
CA ALA A 49 -6.69 31.47 1.74
C ALA A 49 -8.18 31.30 1.39
N ALA A 50 -8.86 30.30 1.95
CA ALA A 50 -10.29 30.06 1.77
C ALA A 50 -11.13 31.29 2.13
N LYS A 51 -10.80 31.97 3.24
CA LYS A 51 -11.47 33.22 3.64
C LYS A 51 -11.18 34.36 2.67
N SER A 52 -9.95 34.49 2.16
CA SER A 52 -9.60 35.46 1.13
C SER A 52 -10.33 35.22 -0.19
N LEU A 53 -10.63 33.96 -0.51
CA LEU A 53 -11.49 33.56 -1.63
C LEU A 53 -12.98 33.75 -1.35
N ASN A 54 -13.34 34.32 -0.18
CA ASN A 54 -14.72 34.54 0.26
C ASN A 54 -15.54 33.25 0.36
N ALA A 55 -14.88 32.13 0.62
CA ALA A 55 -15.54 30.86 0.86
C ALA A 55 -16.39 30.93 2.13
N LYS A 56 -17.59 30.36 2.06
CA LYS A 56 -18.49 30.21 3.22
C LYS A 56 -18.49 28.78 3.77
N SER A 57 -18.10 27.84 2.91
CA SER A 57 -18.10 26.41 3.17
C SER A 57 -16.86 25.77 2.56
N ILE A 58 -16.46 24.66 3.16
CA ILE A 58 -15.36 23.80 2.71
C ILE A 58 -15.92 22.39 2.62
N PHE A 59 -15.70 21.73 1.48
CA PHE A 59 -15.98 20.29 1.38
C PHE A 59 -14.89 19.52 2.11
N VAL A 60 -15.31 18.54 2.90
CA VAL A 60 -14.44 17.70 3.71
C VAL A 60 -14.67 16.26 3.29
N GLU A 61 -13.70 15.70 2.58
CA GLU A 61 -13.63 14.28 2.27
C GLU A 61 -12.74 13.62 3.31
N THR A 62 -13.20 12.49 3.86
CA THR A 62 -12.41 11.72 4.83
C THR A 62 -11.67 10.64 4.07
N LEU A 63 -10.35 10.63 4.22
CA LEU A 63 -9.47 9.61 3.67
C LEU A 63 -9.30 8.52 4.73
N TYR A 64 -9.29 7.27 4.26
CA TYR A 64 -9.11 6.08 5.09
C TYR A 64 -7.87 5.35 4.60
N LEU A 65 -7.14 4.74 5.53
CA LEU A 65 -6.04 3.86 5.15
C LEU A 65 -6.64 2.62 4.48
N GLU A 66 -6.25 2.39 3.24
CA GLU A 66 -6.67 1.25 2.43
C GLU A 66 -5.61 0.13 2.49
N GLU A 67 -6.01 -1.08 2.12
CA GLU A 67 -5.14 -2.27 2.20
C GLU A 67 -4.11 -2.31 1.07
N ASP A 68 -4.49 -1.79 -0.10
CA ASP A 68 -3.65 -1.65 -1.30
C ASP A 68 -2.42 -0.76 -1.07
N GLU A 69 -2.51 0.24 -0.18
CA GLU A 69 -1.38 1.11 0.21
C GLU A 69 -0.19 0.34 0.85
N PHE A 70 -0.36 -0.93 1.21
CA PHE A 70 0.72 -1.79 1.71
C PHE A 70 1.46 -2.54 0.60
N PHE A 71 1.00 -2.43 -0.65
CA PHE A 71 1.57 -3.14 -1.79
C PHE A 71 2.29 -2.17 -2.71
N TYR A 72 3.36 -2.66 -3.35
CA TYR A 72 4.09 -1.88 -4.34
C TYR A 72 3.22 -1.59 -5.56
N ASP A 73 3.27 -0.35 -6.02
CA ASP A 73 2.63 0.13 -7.25
C ASP A 73 3.64 1.03 -7.98
N SER A 74 4.13 0.57 -9.13
CA SER A 74 5.04 1.29 -10.01
C SER A 74 4.40 2.54 -10.65
N GLY A 75 3.07 2.66 -10.59
CA GLY A 75 2.31 3.74 -11.21
C GLY A 75 2.18 3.61 -12.73
N ILE A 76 2.58 2.48 -13.31
CA ILE A 76 2.48 2.19 -14.73
C ILE A 76 1.35 1.17 -14.94
N ASP A 77 0.30 1.63 -15.61
CA ASP A 77 -0.80 0.78 -16.05
C ASP A 77 -0.30 -0.31 -17.01
N ASP A 78 -0.80 -1.54 -16.84
CA ASP A 78 -0.59 -2.68 -17.75
C ASP A 78 -0.69 -2.31 -19.24
N GLU A 79 -1.59 -1.40 -19.62
CA GLU A 79 -1.78 -0.90 -20.99
C GLU A 79 -0.61 0.00 -21.45
N GLU A 80 -0.04 0.82 -20.54
CA GLU A 80 1.16 1.61 -20.78
C GLU A 80 2.41 0.72 -20.85
N TYR A 81 2.52 -0.27 -19.96
CA TYR A 81 3.57 -1.30 -20.01
C TYR A 81 3.54 -2.08 -21.33
N LEU A 82 2.37 -2.57 -21.74
CA LEU A 82 2.20 -3.27 -23.01
C LEU A 82 2.49 -2.37 -24.23
N ALA A 83 2.27 -1.05 -24.12
CA ALA A 83 2.65 -0.12 -25.17
C ALA A 83 4.17 0.09 -25.27
N MET A 84 4.88 0.08 -24.14
CA MET A 84 6.33 0.30 -24.08
C MET A 84 7.13 -0.99 -24.35
N ASN A 85 6.67 -2.13 -23.81
CA ASN A 85 7.39 -3.41 -23.79
C ASN A 85 6.67 -4.54 -24.55
N GLY A 86 5.35 -4.42 -24.75
CA GLY A 86 4.52 -5.38 -25.50
C GLY A 86 4.50 -5.18 -27.02
N ALA A 87 5.24 -4.21 -27.56
CA ALA A 87 5.46 -4.09 -28.99
C ALA A 87 6.50 -5.13 -29.47
N ASP A 88 6.04 -6.38 -29.53
CA ASP A 88 6.39 -7.32 -30.60
C ASP A 88 6.70 -6.54 -31.88
N SER A 89 7.98 -6.53 -32.25
CA SER A 89 8.51 -6.96 -33.56
C SER A 89 7.68 -6.69 -34.83
N SER A 90 6.92 -5.61 -34.87
CA SER A 90 6.59 -4.93 -36.12
C SER A 90 7.84 -4.14 -36.50
N CYS A 91 8.71 -4.79 -37.26
CA CYS A 91 9.74 -4.17 -38.09
C CYS A 91 9.55 -2.64 -38.19
N CYS A 92 10.39 -1.87 -37.49
CA CYS A 92 10.47 -0.41 -37.59
C CYS A 92 11.06 0.00 -38.95
N CYS A 93 10.40 -0.44 -40.02
CA CYS A 93 10.55 0.03 -41.37
C CYS A 93 9.13 0.28 -41.84
N CYS A 94 8.66 1.52 -41.62
CA CYS A 94 7.56 2.11 -42.37
C CYS A 94 7.90 2.07 -43.85
N CYS A 95 7.67 0.95 -44.49
CA CYS A 95 7.91 0.74 -45.90
C CYS A 95 6.71 -0.05 -46.40
N GLY A 96 6.00 0.49 -47.38
CA GLY A 96 5.05 -0.29 -48.18
C GLY A 96 5.74 -1.49 -48.83
N ASP A 97 5.05 -2.16 -49.75
CA ASP A 97 5.41 -3.42 -50.43
C ASP A 97 6.84 -3.58 -51.04
N ASP A 98 7.77 -2.65 -50.81
CA ASP A 98 9.16 -2.67 -51.25
C ASP A 98 10.19 -2.40 -50.11
N CYS A 99 10.05 -3.02 -48.92
CA CYS A 99 11.17 -3.02 -47.95
C CYS A 99 12.34 -3.88 -48.46
N LYS A 100 13.43 -3.23 -48.85
CA LYS A 100 14.74 -3.86 -49.12
C LYS A 100 15.54 -4.16 -47.84
N CYS A 101 14.89 -4.23 -46.69
CA CYS A 101 15.47 -4.82 -45.50
C CYS A 101 15.66 -6.32 -45.78
N GLY A 102 16.90 -6.75 -45.98
CA GLY A 102 17.26 -8.10 -46.43
C GLY A 102 16.99 -9.22 -45.41
N CYS A 103 15.84 -9.20 -44.76
CA CYS A 103 15.33 -10.25 -43.89
C CYS A 103 14.82 -11.40 -44.76
N LYS A 104 15.74 -12.08 -45.44
CA LYS A 104 15.48 -13.42 -45.95
C LYS A 104 15.66 -14.39 -44.80
N ASP A 105 14.57 -15.10 -44.50
CA ASP A 105 14.58 -16.37 -43.79
C ASP A 105 15.75 -17.24 -44.26
N ASP A 106 16.79 -17.37 -43.44
CA ASP A 106 17.67 -18.54 -43.48
C ASP A 106 18.48 -18.65 -42.19
N LYS A 107 18.20 -19.74 -41.48
CA LYS A 107 18.94 -20.27 -40.34
C LYS A 107 20.46 -20.15 -40.53
N LYS A 108 21.12 -19.33 -39.72
CA LYS A 108 22.53 -19.56 -39.36
C LYS A 108 22.91 -18.93 -38.02
N ALA A 109 23.24 -19.82 -37.09
CA ALA A 109 23.80 -19.56 -35.79
C ALA A 109 24.97 -18.56 -35.82
N SER A 110 24.85 -17.47 -35.09
CA SER A 110 25.97 -16.66 -34.60
C SER A 110 26.27 -17.07 -33.15
N LYS A 111 27.32 -17.87 -33.03
CA LYS A 111 27.91 -18.32 -31.78
C LYS A 111 28.74 -17.19 -31.16
N LYS A 112 28.18 -16.57 -30.11
CA LYS A 112 28.75 -16.25 -28.79
C LYS A 112 30.15 -15.60 -28.67
N SER A 113 30.17 -14.42 -28.03
CA SER A 113 31.12 -14.04 -26.96
C SER A 113 30.51 -12.84 -26.24
N LYS A 114 30.16 -12.85 -24.95
CA LYS A 114 30.74 -13.49 -23.77
C LYS A 114 29.63 -14.09 -22.90
N LYS A 115 30.05 -15.06 -22.09
CA LYS A 115 29.27 -15.77 -21.08
C LYS A 115 29.15 -14.86 -19.85
N GLU A 116 27.99 -14.24 -19.67
CA GLU A 116 27.46 -13.87 -18.36
C GLU A 116 26.12 -14.61 -18.25
N GLU A 117 25.77 -14.98 -17.03
CA GLU A 117 24.70 -15.93 -16.70
C GLU A 117 23.36 -15.44 -17.30
N ASP A 118 22.43 -16.37 -17.62
CA ASP A 118 21.04 -16.00 -17.96
C ASP A 118 20.44 -15.35 -16.70
N GLY A 119 20.74 -14.07 -16.47
CA GLY A 119 20.18 -13.25 -15.43
C GLY A 119 18.78 -12.88 -15.86
N VAL A 120 17.80 -13.25 -15.04
CA VAL A 120 16.46 -12.65 -15.12
C VAL A 120 16.66 -11.17 -14.78
N TRP A 121 16.45 -10.30 -15.75
CA TRP A 121 16.40 -8.85 -15.52
C TRP A 121 14.97 -8.56 -15.06
N LEU A 122 14.84 -8.11 -13.81
CA LEU A 122 13.57 -7.65 -13.27
C LEU A 122 13.50 -6.13 -13.43
N GLU A 123 12.36 -5.65 -13.88
CA GLU A 123 11.99 -4.25 -13.85
C GLU A 123 11.14 -4.01 -12.60
N PRO A 124 11.08 -2.77 -12.04
CA PRO A 124 10.27 -2.49 -10.86
C PRO A 124 8.80 -2.89 -11.03
N GLU A 125 8.23 -2.67 -12.21
CA GLU A 125 6.86 -3.05 -12.60
C GLU A 125 6.59 -4.57 -12.47
N ASP A 126 7.61 -5.43 -12.60
CA ASP A 126 7.47 -6.88 -12.39
C ASP A 126 7.13 -7.22 -10.93
N LEU A 127 7.28 -6.26 -10.02
CA LEU A 127 7.09 -6.40 -8.57
C LEU A 127 5.81 -5.73 -8.06
N ASP A 128 4.94 -5.24 -8.96
CA ASP A 128 3.65 -4.67 -8.60
C ASP A 128 2.79 -5.68 -7.83
N GLY A 129 2.12 -5.19 -6.79
CA GLY A 129 1.32 -6.00 -5.88
C GLY A 129 2.13 -6.81 -4.87
N LEU A 130 3.45 -6.61 -4.74
CA LEU A 130 4.22 -7.21 -3.66
C LEU A 130 4.04 -6.46 -2.33
N ASP A 131 3.93 -7.23 -1.25
CA ASP A 131 3.75 -6.72 0.12
C ASP A 131 5.03 -6.02 0.61
N LEU A 132 4.95 -4.69 0.76
CA LEU A 132 6.07 -3.85 1.19
C LEU A 132 6.50 -4.14 2.64
N SER A 133 5.61 -4.74 3.45
CA SER A 133 5.95 -5.10 4.83
C SER A 133 7.04 -6.19 4.92
N LEU A 134 7.31 -6.91 3.83
CA LEU A 134 8.43 -7.85 3.74
C LEU A 134 9.79 -7.13 3.72
N LEU A 135 9.88 -5.94 3.14
CA LEU A 135 11.09 -5.09 3.17
C LEU A 135 11.12 -4.20 4.41
N LYS A 136 9.95 -3.71 4.84
CA LYS A 136 9.80 -2.86 6.02
C LYS A 136 8.82 -3.50 7.01
N PRO A 137 9.26 -4.45 7.86
CA PRO A 137 8.40 -5.11 8.84
C PRO A 137 7.76 -4.18 9.86
N GLU A 138 8.30 -2.97 10.02
CA GLU A 138 7.71 -1.92 10.86
C GLU A 138 6.31 -1.51 10.39
N MET A 139 5.98 -1.70 9.10
CA MET A 139 4.66 -1.39 8.54
C MET A 139 3.54 -2.23 9.15
N VAL A 140 3.85 -3.44 9.65
CA VAL A 140 2.85 -4.37 10.22
C VAL A 140 2.05 -3.73 11.37
N LYS A 141 2.65 -2.77 12.11
CA LYS A 141 1.93 -2.05 13.19
C LYS A 141 0.77 -1.19 12.69
N TYR A 142 0.74 -0.84 11.40
CA TYR A 142 -0.31 -0.04 10.78
C TYR A 142 -1.40 -0.89 10.13
N MET A 143 -1.20 -2.21 9.92
CA MET A 143 -2.24 -3.09 9.38
C MET A 143 -3.50 -3.13 10.27
N ASP A 144 -3.35 -3.03 11.59
CA ASP A 144 -4.47 -2.94 12.53
C ASP A 144 -5.31 -1.64 12.37
N ARG A 145 -4.80 -0.67 11.60
CA ARG A 145 -5.45 0.63 11.34
C ARG A 145 -6.13 0.72 9.98
N ILE A 146 -6.16 -0.36 9.21
CA ILE A 146 -6.88 -0.38 7.92
C ILE A 146 -8.35 0.00 8.17
N GLY A 147 -8.86 0.93 7.38
CA GLY A 147 -10.19 1.53 7.55
C GLY A 147 -10.29 2.59 8.66
N GLU A 148 -9.22 2.92 9.38
CA GLU A 148 -9.15 4.12 10.20
C GLU A 148 -8.96 5.37 9.33
N SER A 149 -9.53 6.50 9.76
CA SER A 149 -9.35 7.77 9.07
C SER A 149 -7.89 8.23 9.20
N CYS A 150 -7.17 8.22 8.07
CA CYS A 150 -5.77 8.60 7.97
C CYS A 150 -5.58 10.09 7.65
N GLY A 151 -6.57 10.70 6.99
CA GLY A 151 -6.49 12.10 6.60
C GLY A 151 -7.82 12.69 6.21
N VAL A 152 -7.77 13.95 5.80
CA VAL A 152 -8.88 14.64 5.17
C VAL A 152 -8.41 15.45 3.98
N ARG A 153 -9.19 15.38 2.91
CA ARG A 153 -9.05 16.26 1.75
C ARG A 153 -10.06 17.39 1.88
N LEU A 154 -9.55 18.62 1.82
CA LEU A 154 -10.32 19.84 2.00
C LEU A 154 -10.38 20.60 0.69
N THR A 155 -11.58 20.89 0.23
CA THR A 155 -11.76 21.55 -1.07
C THR A 155 -12.61 22.82 -0.91
N VAL A 156 -12.08 23.93 -1.42
CA VAL A 156 -12.83 25.17 -1.59
C VAL A 156 -13.50 25.13 -2.97
N PRO A 157 -14.85 25.18 -3.05
CA PRO A 157 -15.53 25.22 -4.33
C PRO A 157 -15.23 26.53 -5.07
N GLY A 158 -14.89 26.44 -6.35
CA GLY A 158 -14.52 27.58 -7.18
C GLY A 158 -14.50 27.24 -8.68
N VAL A 159 -14.14 28.23 -9.51
CA VAL A 159 -13.86 27.98 -10.95
C VAL A 159 -12.67 27.06 -11.11
N ASP A 160 -11.67 27.26 -10.24
CA ASP A 160 -10.63 26.29 -9.98
C ASP A 160 -10.77 25.91 -8.52
N HIS A 161 -10.93 24.63 -8.26
CA HIS A 161 -11.01 24.09 -6.91
C HIS A 161 -9.65 24.28 -6.24
N LEU A 162 -9.64 24.80 -5.01
CA LEU A 162 -8.42 24.84 -4.18
C LEU A 162 -8.49 23.69 -3.19
N GLU A 163 -7.47 22.84 -3.19
CA GLU A 163 -7.44 21.61 -2.41
C GLU A 163 -6.23 21.52 -1.50
N VAL A 164 -6.40 20.94 -0.32
CA VAL A 164 -5.29 20.52 0.55
C VAL A 164 -5.65 19.19 1.21
N GLU A 165 -4.65 18.33 1.39
CA GLU A 165 -4.77 17.12 2.17
C GLU A 165 -4.06 17.28 3.50
N ILE A 166 -4.71 16.87 4.57
CA ILE A 166 -4.20 16.94 5.93
C ILE A 166 -4.24 15.53 6.50
N PHE A 167 -3.07 14.93 6.69
CA PHE A 167 -2.91 13.59 7.22
C PHE A 167 -2.64 13.60 8.72
N ALA A 168 -2.86 12.45 9.34
CA ALA A 168 -2.52 12.22 10.73
C ALA A 168 -1.03 11.96 10.87
N ASP A 169 -0.42 12.41 11.97
CA ASP A 169 1.02 12.24 12.22
C ASP A 169 1.51 10.79 12.05
N TRP A 170 0.66 9.80 12.38
CA TRP A 170 1.02 8.39 12.23
C TRP A 170 0.99 7.91 10.78
N TYR A 171 0.20 8.56 9.92
CA TYR A 171 0.12 8.26 8.50
C TYR A 171 1.34 8.82 7.78
N ASP A 172 1.84 10.00 8.18
CA ASP A 172 3.11 10.53 7.66
C ASP A 172 4.27 9.53 7.90
N GLU A 173 4.35 8.95 9.10
CA GLU A 173 5.33 7.89 9.41
C GLU A 173 5.11 6.61 8.57
N PHE A 174 3.87 6.29 8.21
CA PHE A 174 3.55 5.14 7.37
C PHE A 174 3.94 5.41 5.91
N ALA A 175 3.59 6.57 5.37
CA ALA A 175 3.93 6.99 4.02
C ALA A 175 5.45 7.04 3.81
N GLU A 176 6.22 7.52 4.80
CA GLU A 176 7.68 7.45 4.75
C GLU A 176 8.20 6.00 4.64
N LEU A 177 7.57 5.03 5.30
CA LEU A 177 7.96 3.61 5.19
C LEU A 177 7.59 3.01 3.83
N VAL A 178 6.44 3.41 3.28
CA VAL A 178 6.01 3.03 1.92
C VAL A 178 7.03 3.54 0.91
N ASP A 179 7.34 4.84 0.95
CA ASP A 179 8.32 5.48 0.05
C ASP A 179 9.69 4.79 0.16
N GLU A 180 10.20 4.58 1.37
CA GLU A 180 11.48 3.90 1.58
C GLU A 180 11.48 2.43 1.08
N ALA A 181 10.35 1.73 1.15
CA ALA A 181 10.24 0.37 0.64
C ALA A 181 10.18 0.34 -0.90
N SER A 182 9.43 1.27 -1.49
CA SER A 182 9.34 1.46 -2.94
C SER A 182 10.69 1.85 -3.54
N GLU A 183 11.43 2.77 -2.91
CA GLU A 183 12.78 3.16 -3.34
C GLU A 183 13.73 1.95 -3.40
N ILE A 184 13.64 1.01 -2.45
CA ILE A 184 14.47 -0.22 -2.48
C ILE A 184 14.18 -1.05 -3.73
N ILE A 185 12.90 -1.18 -4.09
CA ILE A 185 12.45 -1.92 -5.29
C ILE A 185 12.93 -1.21 -6.56
N GLU A 186 12.80 0.12 -6.63
CA GLU A 186 13.19 0.92 -7.79
C GLU A 186 14.71 0.94 -8.00
N GLU A 187 15.51 0.96 -6.93
CA GLU A 187 16.97 0.98 -7.02
C GLU A 187 17.58 -0.39 -7.38
N ASP A 188 17.06 -1.48 -6.81
CA ASP A 188 17.54 -2.85 -7.04
C ASP A 188 16.39 -3.88 -6.95
N PRO A 189 15.62 -4.07 -8.03
CA PRO A 189 14.44 -4.95 -8.00
C PRO A 189 14.82 -6.42 -7.76
N VAL A 190 15.99 -6.86 -8.24
CA VAL A 190 16.46 -8.24 -8.03
C VAL A 190 16.83 -8.45 -6.57
N GLY A 191 17.60 -7.53 -5.98
CA GLY A 191 17.95 -7.58 -4.56
C GLY A 191 16.73 -7.50 -3.66
N ALA A 192 15.78 -6.61 -3.98
CA ALA A 192 14.52 -6.46 -3.26
C ALA A 192 13.71 -7.77 -3.24
N LEU A 193 13.57 -8.44 -4.40
CA LEU A 193 12.86 -9.72 -4.49
C LEU A 193 13.54 -10.82 -3.67
N GLU A 194 14.88 -10.89 -3.70
CA GLU A 194 15.63 -11.87 -2.89
C GLU A 194 15.42 -11.64 -1.38
N ASP A 195 15.47 -10.38 -0.93
CA ASP A 195 15.25 -10.00 0.46
C ASP A 195 13.81 -10.31 0.92
N MET A 196 12.81 -10.01 0.08
CA MET A 196 11.41 -10.34 0.34
C MET A 196 11.18 -11.86 0.43
N GLN A 197 11.77 -12.65 -0.46
CA GLN A 197 11.69 -14.11 -0.41
C GLN A 197 12.29 -14.66 0.88
N ALA A 198 13.47 -14.16 1.28
CA ALA A 198 14.10 -14.57 2.53
C ALA A 198 13.27 -14.18 3.76
N ALA A 199 12.62 -13.00 3.74
CA ALA A 199 11.72 -12.56 4.79
C ALA A 199 10.48 -13.47 4.90
N PHE A 200 9.88 -13.84 3.77
CA PHE A 200 8.73 -14.73 3.71
C PHE A 200 9.05 -16.13 4.25
N GLU A 201 10.15 -16.75 3.80
CA GLU A 201 10.58 -18.07 4.29
C GLU A 201 10.79 -18.07 5.81
N LYS A 202 11.44 -17.03 6.33
CA LYS A 202 11.65 -16.88 7.77
C LYS A 202 10.33 -16.76 8.53
N ALA A 203 9.37 -15.99 8.01
CA ALA A 203 8.05 -15.84 8.63
C ALA A 203 7.28 -17.17 8.65
N GLU A 204 7.37 -17.97 7.57
CA GLU A 204 6.74 -19.30 7.50
C GLU A 204 7.35 -20.27 8.52
N GLU A 205 8.68 -20.31 8.65
CA GLU A 205 9.37 -21.12 9.65
C GLU A 205 8.97 -20.75 11.09
N GLU A 206 8.87 -19.45 11.39
CA GLU A 206 8.44 -18.95 12.69
C GLU A 206 6.97 -19.29 12.97
N ALA A 207 6.08 -19.18 11.98
CA ALA A 207 4.67 -19.55 12.10
C ALA A 207 4.51 -21.06 12.35
N GLU A 208 5.24 -21.91 11.63
CA GLU A 208 5.25 -23.35 11.86
C GLU A 208 5.76 -23.72 13.27
N ALA A 209 6.83 -23.06 13.72
CA ALA A 209 7.39 -23.27 15.06
C ALA A 209 6.38 -22.87 16.14
N ALA A 210 5.68 -21.74 15.97
CA ALA A 210 4.64 -21.28 16.86
C ALA A 210 3.44 -22.25 16.90
N GLU A 211 3.01 -22.78 15.76
CA GLU A 211 1.92 -23.76 15.69
C GLU A 211 2.30 -25.08 16.39
N LYS A 212 3.53 -25.56 16.18
CA LYS A 212 4.07 -26.75 16.87
C LYS A 212 4.12 -26.52 18.39
N ALA A 213 4.54 -25.33 18.83
CA ALA A 213 4.57 -24.96 20.25
C ALA A 213 3.15 -24.88 20.86
N ALA A 214 2.18 -24.29 20.15
CA ALA A 214 0.79 -24.24 20.57
C ALA A 214 0.18 -25.64 20.73
N LYS A 215 0.37 -26.52 19.74
CA LYS A 215 -0.08 -27.93 19.79
C LYS A 215 0.56 -28.71 20.96
N ALA A 216 1.82 -28.43 21.29
CA ALA A 216 2.49 -29.04 22.45
C ALA A 216 1.93 -28.53 23.79
N ALA A 217 1.62 -27.23 23.88
CA ALA A 217 1.02 -26.61 25.06
C ALA A 217 -0.40 -27.13 25.33
N ASP A 218 -1.21 -27.37 24.29
CA ASP A 218 -2.54 -27.96 24.44
C ASP A 218 -2.49 -29.44 24.87
N LYS A 219 -1.54 -30.23 24.34
CA LYS A 219 -1.31 -31.60 24.81
C LYS A 219 -0.88 -31.64 26.28
N ALA A 220 -0.11 -30.67 26.76
CA ALA A 220 0.30 -30.58 28.17
C ALA A 220 -0.86 -30.23 29.11
N LYS A 221 -1.88 -29.49 28.65
CA LYS A 221 -3.11 -29.20 29.43
C LYS A 221 -4.08 -30.38 29.47
N GLY A 222 -4.03 -31.30 28.51
CA GLY A 222 -4.90 -32.48 28.40
C GLY A 222 -4.56 -33.66 29.34
N VAL A 223 -3.40 -33.68 29.99
CA VAL A 223 -2.94 -34.80 30.84
C VAL A 223 -3.06 -34.47 32.33
N LYS A 224 -4.29 -34.21 32.82
CA LYS A 224 -4.61 -34.26 34.26
C LYS A 224 -5.97 -34.93 34.48
N LYS A 225 -6.03 -36.25 34.34
CA LYS A 225 -7.02 -37.11 35.01
C LYS A 225 -6.61 -38.57 34.93
N ILE A 226 -6.41 -39.17 36.12
CA ILE A 226 -6.57 -40.57 36.57
C ILE A 226 -5.74 -40.61 37.87
N ALA A 227 -6.15 -41.12 39.03
CA ALA A 227 -7.40 -41.53 39.66
C ALA A 227 -6.97 -41.90 41.11
N ALA A 228 -7.80 -41.65 42.12
CA ALA A 228 -7.68 -42.37 43.39
C ALA A 228 -9.03 -42.37 44.12
N HIS A 229 -9.85 -43.37 43.81
CA HIS A 229 -10.88 -43.83 44.74
C HIS A 229 -10.22 -44.37 46.02
N PRO A 230 -10.74 -44.07 47.21
CA PRO A 230 -10.58 -44.95 48.36
C PRO A 230 -11.83 -45.81 48.57
N PRO A 231 -11.67 -46.97 49.25
CA PRO A 231 -12.52 -48.14 49.08
C PRO A 231 -13.79 -48.12 49.92
N LYS A 232 -14.80 -48.86 49.44
CA LYS A 232 -16.01 -49.26 50.18
C LYS A 232 -15.65 -49.89 51.53
N LYS A 233 -16.25 -49.41 52.62
CA LYS A 233 -16.53 -50.23 53.80
C LYS A 233 -18.03 -50.30 54.04
N THR A 234 -18.50 -51.55 54.05
CA THR A 234 -19.84 -52.02 54.38
C THR A 234 -20.18 -51.82 55.85
N ALA A 235 -21.47 -51.63 56.11
CA ALA A 235 -22.12 -51.45 57.40
C ALA A 235 -21.96 -52.61 58.39
N LYS A 236 -22.17 -52.33 59.68
CA LYS A 236 -23.02 -53.13 60.56
C LYS A 236 -23.51 -52.32 61.76
N ALA A 237 -24.66 -52.79 62.25
CA ALA A 237 -25.57 -52.27 63.28
C ALA A 237 -24.93 -51.90 64.62
#